data_AF-A0A512DQ95-F1
#
_entry.id   AF-A0A512DQ95-F1
#
_cell.length_a   1.000
_cell.length_b   1.000
_cell.length_c   1.000
_cell.angle_alpha   90.00
_cell.angle_beta   90.00
_cell.angle_gamma   90.00
#
_symmetry.space_group_name_H-M   'P 1'
#
loop_
_entity.id
_entity.type
_entity.pdbx_description
1 polymer ?
#
loop_
_entity_poly.entity_id
_entity_poly.type
_entity_poly.pdbx_seq_one_letter_code
_entity_poly.pdbx_strand_id
1 'polypeptide(L)'
;MDAPDGSSERKTFTFLAGIAALGLTLAVGVNFAIASLAPPRVPLPNTSIFDPDLRGAVANYPDAVREMRTVFTTTTPQGTRTVTNCADYLKLLDQGVRSLVADPTDAHSAYGNCPLLFVLRQAREPATYLAPLSQLARTVAERLDATTLDDSLRPFPVSDRPRARFARNRFTVDEKRLRISVPDGNWSMTILASGSFSGDGLEDVAVRIEQGKARHYTILTPMPNGSLGAVSPESLALTSNMPVRLR
;
A
#
# COMPACT_ATOMS: atom_id res chain seq x y z
N MET A 1 69.29 -35.26 23.21
CA MET A 1 67.96 -35.83 23.50
C MET A 1 67.26 -34.73 24.28
N ASP A 2 66.31 -33.97 23.72
CA ASP A 2 65.17 -34.40 22.90
C ASP A 2 64.79 -33.37 21.83
N ALA A 3 64.18 -33.85 20.74
CA ALA A 3 63.59 -33.04 19.69
C ALA A 3 62.14 -32.64 20.08
N PRO A 4 61.69 -31.41 19.81
CA PRO A 4 60.29 -31.06 19.99
C PRO A 4 59.44 -31.49 18.79
N ASP A 5 58.36 -32.16 19.15
CA ASP A 5 57.34 -32.83 18.35
C ASP A 5 56.48 -31.83 17.54
N GLY A 6 56.63 -31.83 16.22
CA GLY A 6 55.91 -30.96 15.26
C GLY A 6 54.53 -31.48 14.83
N SER A 7 53.89 -32.33 15.64
CA SER A 7 52.69 -33.08 15.26
C SER A 7 51.35 -32.39 15.59
N SER A 8 51.34 -31.38 16.48
CA SER A 8 50.10 -30.85 17.05
C SER A 8 49.46 -29.70 16.26
N GLU A 9 50.23 -28.84 15.58
CA GLU A 9 49.67 -27.62 14.97
C GLU A 9 48.97 -27.84 13.62
N ARG A 10 49.36 -28.86 12.86
CA ARG A 10 48.73 -29.14 11.55
C ARG A 10 47.31 -29.69 11.66
N LYS A 11 46.95 -30.35 12.77
CA LYS A 11 45.61 -30.95 12.93
C LYS A 11 44.55 -29.90 13.26
N THR A 12 44.91 -28.86 14.00
CA THR A 12 43.99 -27.79 14.43
C THR A 12 43.57 -26.88 13.27
N PHE A 13 44.46 -26.62 12.31
CA PHE A 13 44.17 -25.77 11.16
C PHE A 13 43.21 -26.41 10.14
N THR A 14 43.29 -27.73 9.91
CA THR A 14 42.36 -28.43 9.02
C THR A 14 40.94 -28.53 9.56
N PHE A 15 40.75 -28.48 10.89
CA PHE A 15 39.41 -28.59 11.49
C PHE A 15 38.64 -27.27 11.41
N LEU A 16 39.32 -26.12 11.57
CA LEU A 16 38.70 -24.79 11.48
C LEU A 16 38.33 -24.40 10.04
N ALA A 17 39.12 -24.82 9.05
CA ALA A 17 38.79 -24.59 7.63
C ALA A 17 37.54 -25.38 7.19
N GLY A 18 37.32 -26.58 7.73
CA GLY A 18 36.12 -27.38 7.44
C GLY A 18 34.81 -26.78 7.97
N ILE A 19 34.85 -26.15 9.16
CA ILE A 19 33.67 -25.53 9.78
C ILE A 19 33.29 -24.22 9.05
N ALA A 20 34.26 -23.43 8.60
CA ALA A 20 34.00 -22.22 7.83
C ALA A 20 33.36 -22.53 6.46
N ALA A 21 33.81 -23.61 5.78
CA ALA A 21 33.24 -24.03 4.50
C ALA A 21 31.79 -24.57 4.65
N LEU A 22 31.52 -25.36 5.70
CA LEU A 22 30.17 -25.85 6.00
C LEU A 22 29.20 -24.74 6.41
N GLY A 23 29.66 -23.77 7.21
CA GLY A 23 28.87 -22.61 7.62
C GLY A 23 28.47 -21.71 6.43
N LEU A 24 29.36 -21.53 5.46
CA LEU A 24 29.07 -20.74 4.26
C LEU A 24 28.06 -21.43 3.33
N THR A 25 28.14 -22.76 3.18
CA THR A 25 27.16 -23.52 2.36
C THR A 25 25.77 -23.56 2.96
N LEU A 26 25.64 -23.61 4.29
CA LEU A 26 24.34 -23.53 4.96
C LEU A 26 23.72 -22.12 4.90
N ALA A 27 24.51 -21.06 5.05
CA ALA A 27 24.01 -19.68 4.95
C ALA A 27 23.50 -19.32 3.53
N VAL A 28 24.14 -19.85 2.48
CA VAL A 28 23.69 -19.67 1.09
C VAL A 28 22.50 -20.57 0.79
N GLY A 29 22.52 -21.84 1.20
CA GLY A 29 21.41 -22.78 0.98
C GLY A 29 20.10 -22.37 1.66
N VAL A 30 20.15 -21.81 2.87
CA VAL A 30 18.95 -21.36 3.60
C VAL A 30 18.37 -20.08 3.00
N ASN A 31 19.20 -19.14 2.50
CA ASN A 31 18.69 -17.95 1.82
C ASN A 31 17.99 -18.27 0.48
N PHE A 32 18.49 -19.25 -0.27
CA PHE A 32 17.81 -19.71 -1.49
C PHE A 32 16.53 -20.50 -1.21
N ALA A 33 16.48 -21.29 -0.12
CA ALA A 33 15.28 -22.02 0.26
C ALA A 33 14.13 -21.09 0.74
N ILE A 34 14.45 -19.98 1.42
CA ILE A 34 13.42 -19.00 1.85
C ILE A 34 12.90 -18.19 0.65
N ALA A 35 13.75 -17.86 -0.32
CA ALA A 35 13.30 -17.20 -1.56
C ALA A 35 12.35 -18.07 -2.40
N SER A 36 12.46 -19.41 -2.34
CA SER A 36 11.56 -20.34 -3.04
C SER A 36 10.19 -20.54 -2.38
N LEU A 37 9.98 -20.03 -1.16
CA LEU A 37 8.69 -20.10 -0.46
C LEU A 37 7.85 -18.83 -0.60
N ALA A 38 8.39 -17.78 -1.22
CA ALA A 38 7.59 -16.61 -1.57
C ALA A 38 6.64 -17.00 -2.70
N PRO A 39 5.31 -16.84 -2.55
CA PRO A 39 4.37 -17.17 -3.61
C PRO A 39 4.74 -16.43 -4.91
N PRO A 40 4.49 -17.04 -6.07
CA PRO A 40 4.80 -16.43 -7.36
C PRO A 40 4.18 -15.03 -7.43
N ARG A 41 4.98 -14.05 -7.86
CA ARG A 41 4.59 -12.64 -7.90
C ARG A 41 3.69 -12.40 -9.11
N VAL A 42 2.44 -12.81 -9.02
CA VAL A 42 1.45 -12.60 -10.08
C VAL A 42 1.04 -11.13 -10.08
N PRO A 43 1.23 -10.38 -11.18
CA PRO A 43 0.76 -9.01 -11.29
C PRO A 43 -0.74 -8.92 -11.07
N LEU A 44 -1.22 -7.81 -10.50
CA LEU A 44 -2.64 -7.60 -10.32
C LEU A 44 -3.37 -7.63 -11.68
N PRO A 45 -4.42 -8.47 -11.85
CA PRO A 45 -5.18 -8.47 -13.09
C PRO A 45 -6.06 -7.22 -13.17
N ASN A 46 -6.24 -6.67 -14.38
CA ASN A 46 -7.04 -5.46 -14.60
C ASN A 46 -8.49 -5.58 -14.13
N THR A 47 -9.02 -6.80 -14.06
CA THR A 47 -10.37 -7.10 -13.55
C THR A 47 -10.52 -6.84 -12.05
N SER A 48 -9.41 -6.81 -11.31
CA SER A 48 -9.38 -6.46 -9.89
C SER A 48 -9.34 -4.96 -9.64
N ILE A 49 -9.29 -4.14 -10.71
CA ILE A 49 -9.49 -2.69 -10.67
C ILE A 49 -10.91 -2.43 -11.20
N PHE A 50 -11.85 -2.14 -10.31
CA PHE A 50 -13.28 -2.02 -10.61
C PHE A 50 -13.64 -0.65 -11.19
N ASP A 51 -12.93 0.40 -10.79
CA ASP A 51 -13.10 1.75 -11.33
C ASP A 51 -12.50 1.81 -12.76
N PRO A 52 -13.31 2.13 -13.79
CA PRO A 52 -12.88 2.06 -15.18
C PRO A 52 -11.82 3.12 -15.52
N ASP A 53 -11.89 4.31 -14.92
CA ASP A 53 -10.94 5.39 -15.16
C ASP A 53 -9.57 5.02 -14.58
N LEU A 54 -9.54 4.49 -13.35
CA LEU A 54 -8.31 3.96 -12.75
C LEU A 54 -7.76 2.77 -13.55
N ARG A 55 -8.62 1.88 -14.04
CA ARG A 55 -8.19 0.75 -14.87
C ARG A 55 -7.51 1.23 -16.16
N GLY A 56 -8.09 2.21 -16.84
CA GLY A 56 -7.52 2.82 -18.05
C GLY A 56 -6.19 3.53 -17.75
N ALA A 57 -6.12 4.27 -16.65
CA ALA A 57 -4.92 4.98 -16.23
C ALA A 57 -3.76 4.03 -15.85
N VAL A 58 -4.05 2.92 -15.15
CA VAL A 58 -3.02 1.91 -14.80
C VAL A 58 -2.54 1.16 -16.05
N ALA A 59 -3.44 0.84 -16.99
CA ALA A 59 -3.07 0.20 -18.25
C ALA A 59 -2.16 1.09 -19.11
N ASN A 60 -2.42 2.41 -19.12
CA ASN A 60 -1.65 3.41 -19.86
C ASN A 60 -0.76 4.27 -18.93
N TYR A 61 -0.16 3.62 -17.93
CA TYR A 61 0.54 4.31 -16.83
C TYR A 61 1.53 5.39 -17.27
N PRO A 62 2.44 5.18 -18.25
CA PRO A 62 3.42 6.20 -18.65
C PRO A 62 2.79 7.51 -19.12
N ASP A 63 1.63 7.44 -19.78
CA ASP A 63 0.92 8.62 -20.27
C ASP A 63 0.08 9.23 -19.16
N ALA A 64 -0.63 8.40 -18.38
CA ALA A 64 -1.48 8.83 -17.28
C ALA A 64 -0.70 9.64 -16.21
N VAL A 65 0.56 9.29 -15.94
CA VAL A 65 1.37 10.04 -14.95
C VAL A 65 1.99 11.32 -15.50
N ARG A 66 2.02 11.50 -16.82
CA ARG A 66 2.57 12.68 -17.51
C ARG A 66 1.49 13.67 -17.97
N GLU A 67 0.21 13.29 -17.85
CA GLU A 67 -0.93 14.15 -18.12
C GLU A 67 -0.85 15.44 -17.29
N MET A 68 -1.04 16.59 -17.95
CA MET A 68 -0.99 17.89 -17.30
C MET A 68 -2.15 18.07 -16.32
N ARG A 69 -1.84 18.63 -15.15
CA ARG A 69 -2.78 18.91 -14.06
C ARG A 69 -2.59 20.33 -13.57
N THR A 70 -3.41 20.75 -12.60
CA THR A 70 -3.28 22.06 -11.95
C THR A 70 -1.84 22.27 -11.49
N VAL A 71 -1.18 23.30 -12.03
CA VAL A 71 0.22 23.56 -11.73
C VAL A 71 0.32 24.22 -10.35
N PHE A 72 1.28 23.76 -9.55
CA PHE A 72 1.63 24.44 -8.31
C PHE A 72 3.13 24.43 -8.08
N THR A 73 3.61 25.37 -7.27
CA THR A 73 5.00 25.47 -6.86
C THR A 73 5.14 25.24 -5.37
N THR A 74 6.24 24.63 -4.97
CA THR A 74 6.53 24.36 -3.56
C THR A 74 8.02 24.41 -3.27
N THR A 75 8.36 24.75 -2.03
CA THR A 75 9.74 24.82 -1.57
C THR A 75 10.15 23.47 -1.01
N THR A 76 11.21 22.89 -1.57
CA THR A 76 11.86 21.68 -1.05
C THR A 76 13.22 22.03 -0.45
N PRO A 77 13.84 21.15 0.34
CA PRO A 77 15.24 21.35 0.77
C PRO A 77 16.23 21.56 -0.39
N GLN A 78 15.89 21.09 -1.60
CA GLN A 78 16.69 21.21 -2.82
C GLN A 78 16.29 22.42 -3.68
N GLY A 79 15.44 23.32 -3.17
CA GLY A 79 14.96 24.53 -3.86
C GLY A 79 13.49 24.45 -4.27
N THR A 80 13.03 25.49 -4.98
CA THR A 80 11.65 25.56 -5.46
C THR A 80 11.42 24.59 -6.61
N ARG A 81 10.35 23.80 -6.52
CA ARG A 81 9.93 22.84 -7.54
C ARG A 81 8.56 23.20 -8.06
N THR A 82 8.39 23.05 -9.36
CA THR A 82 7.09 23.17 -10.04
C THR A 82 6.56 21.77 -10.30
N VAL A 83 5.30 21.54 -9.96
CA VAL A 83 4.59 20.28 -10.18
C VAL A 83 3.54 20.49 -11.25
N THR A 84 3.62 19.67 -12.30
CA THR A 84 2.72 19.80 -13.46
C THR A 84 1.91 18.53 -13.75
N ASN A 85 2.34 17.39 -13.20
CA ASN A 85 1.77 16.07 -13.47
C ASN A 85 2.09 15.10 -12.30
N CYS A 86 1.50 13.91 -12.31
CA CYS A 86 1.73 12.93 -11.25
C CYS A 86 3.19 12.50 -11.12
N ALA A 87 3.95 12.42 -12.21
CA ALA A 87 5.36 12.04 -12.14
C ALA A 87 6.20 13.05 -11.35
N ASP A 88 5.91 14.35 -11.50
CA ASP A 88 6.55 15.40 -10.70
C ASP A 88 6.12 15.31 -9.22
N TYR A 89 4.84 15.05 -8.97
CA TYR A 89 4.30 14.89 -7.62
C TYR A 89 4.93 13.70 -6.89
N LEU A 90 5.05 12.54 -7.54
CA LEU A 90 5.67 11.35 -6.97
C LEU A 90 7.16 11.58 -6.63
N LYS A 91 7.89 12.37 -7.43
CA LYS A 91 9.28 12.76 -7.10
C LYS A 91 9.36 13.61 -5.84
N LEU A 92 8.35 14.45 -5.56
CA LEU A 92 8.31 15.23 -4.32
C LEU A 92 8.01 14.36 -3.11
N LEU A 93 7.13 13.36 -3.26
CA LEU A 93 6.90 12.37 -2.21
C LEU A 93 8.20 11.63 -1.87
N ASP A 94 8.94 11.16 -2.87
CA ASP A 94 10.23 10.47 -2.69
C ASP A 94 11.27 11.34 -1.95
N GLN A 95 11.19 12.67 -2.09
CA GLN A 95 12.01 13.63 -1.34
C GLN A 95 11.52 13.85 0.12
N GLY A 96 10.54 13.08 0.58
CA GLY A 96 9.99 13.15 1.92
C GLY A 96 8.93 14.24 2.11
N VAL A 97 8.47 14.90 1.04
CA VAL A 97 7.50 15.99 1.13
C VAL A 97 6.09 15.41 1.18
N ARG A 98 5.61 15.08 2.39
CA ARG A 98 4.35 14.35 2.62
C ARG A 98 3.08 15.19 2.52
N SER A 99 3.18 16.51 2.59
CA SER A 99 2.02 17.42 2.53
C SER A 99 2.42 18.69 1.83
N LEU A 100 1.97 18.84 0.59
CA LEU A 100 2.23 20.01 -0.23
C LEU A 100 1.09 21.00 -0.26
N VAL A 101 -0.05 20.65 0.34
CA VAL A 101 -1.27 21.43 0.18
C VAL A 101 -1.78 21.73 1.58
N ALA A 102 -1.17 22.75 2.19
CA ALA A 102 -1.59 23.32 3.46
C ALA A 102 -2.95 24.02 3.37
N ASP A 103 -3.48 24.18 2.16
CA ASP A 103 -4.74 24.85 1.88
C ASP A 103 -5.54 23.93 0.94
N PRO A 104 -6.74 23.42 1.30
CA PRO A 104 -7.55 22.51 0.50
C PRO A 104 -8.03 23.20 -0.79
N THR A 105 -7.10 23.40 -1.70
CA THR A 105 -7.25 23.96 -3.03
C THR A 105 -7.46 22.83 -4.03
N ASP A 106 -7.92 23.18 -5.23
CA ASP A 106 -8.13 22.28 -6.37
C ASP A 106 -6.90 21.39 -6.67
N ALA A 107 -5.70 21.79 -6.25
CA ALA A 107 -4.47 21.04 -6.41
C ALA A 107 -4.47 19.71 -5.61
N HIS A 108 -4.91 19.66 -4.34
CA HIS A 108 -4.88 18.40 -3.60
C HIS A 108 -5.83 17.36 -4.22
N SER A 109 -7.01 17.81 -4.64
CA SER A 109 -7.93 16.97 -5.41
C SER A 109 -7.37 16.56 -6.76
N ALA A 110 -6.60 17.43 -7.41
CA ALA A 110 -5.99 17.14 -8.71
C ALA A 110 -4.89 16.08 -8.63
N TYR A 111 -4.16 15.94 -7.52
CA TYR A 111 -3.07 14.95 -7.40
C TYR A 111 -3.36 13.77 -6.46
N GLY A 112 -4.49 13.77 -5.74
CA GLY A 112 -4.80 12.75 -4.72
C GLY A 112 -4.86 11.30 -5.22
N ASN A 113 -5.07 11.07 -6.52
CA ASN A 113 -5.01 9.71 -7.09
C ASN A 113 -3.61 9.29 -7.57
N CYS A 114 -2.63 10.19 -7.65
CA CYS A 114 -1.29 9.87 -8.17
C CYS A 114 -0.58 8.77 -7.34
N PRO A 115 -0.59 8.82 -5.99
CA PRO A 115 0.03 7.77 -5.19
C PRO A 115 -0.72 6.44 -5.32
N LEU A 116 -2.06 6.49 -5.42
CA LEU A 116 -2.88 5.31 -5.67
C LEU A 116 -2.52 4.65 -7.01
N LEU A 117 -2.38 5.42 -8.10
CA LEU A 117 -1.97 4.89 -9.41
C LEU A 117 -0.63 4.17 -9.34
N PHE A 118 0.34 4.74 -8.60
CA PHE A 118 1.65 4.13 -8.39
C PHE A 118 1.55 2.81 -7.62
N VAL A 119 0.78 2.78 -6.53
CA VAL A 119 0.55 1.56 -5.74
C VAL A 119 -0.14 0.48 -6.57
N LEU A 120 -1.22 0.82 -7.28
CA LEU A 120 -1.94 -0.13 -8.14
C LEU A 120 -1.05 -0.70 -9.25
N ARG A 121 -0.12 0.08 -9.79
CA ARG A 121 0.82 -0.38 -10.83
C ARG A 121 1.77 -1.47 -10.33
N GLN A 122 2.10 -1.45 -9.04
CA GLN A 122 3.00 -2.41 -8.38
C GLN A 122 2.28 -3.55 -7.68
N ALA A 123 0.95 -3.41 -7.53
CA ALA A 123 0.09 -4.35 -6.85
C ALA A 123 0.17 -5.76 -7.43
N ARG A 124 -0.16 -6.72 -6.58
CA ARG A 124 -0.15 -8.14 -6.92
C ARG A 124 -1.49 -8.77 -6.60
N GLU A 125 -1.72 -9.91 -7.21
CA GLU A 125 -2.81 -10.78 -6.80
C GLU A 125 -2.57 -11.23 -5.35
N PRO A 126 -3.60 -11.14 -4.47
CA PRO A 126 -3.46 -11.57 -3.09
C PRO A 126 -3.45 -13.10 -3.02
N ALA A 127 -2.64 -13.65 -2.12
CA ALA A 127 -2.65 -15.09 -1.82
C ALA A 127 -3.85 -15.46 -0.95
N THR A 128 -4.33 -14.51 -0.12
CA THR A 128 -5.51 -14.69 0.74
C THR A 128 -6.49 -13.55 0.52
N TYR A 129 -7.67 -13.90 0.01
CA TYR A 129 -8.78 -12.97 -0.19
C TYR A 129 -9.56 -12.77 1.12
N LEU A 130 -10.01 -11.53 1.35
CA LEU A 130 -10.90 -11.14 2.44
C LEU A 130 -12.28 -11.77 2.28
N ALA A 131 -12.81 -11.75 1.05
CA ALA A 131 -14.13 -12.26 0.71
C ALA A 131 -14.28 -12.45 -0.80
N PRO A 132 -15.25 -13.26 -1.27
CA PRO A 132 -15.68 -13.24 -2.66
C PRO A 132 -16.15 -11.84 -3.07
N LEU A 133 -15.96 -11.47 -4.34
CA LEU A 133 -16.32 -10.15 -4.87
C LEU A 133 -17.78 -9.75 -4.55
N SER A 134 -18.71 -10.70 -4.60
CA SER A 134 -20.13 -10.50 -4.31
C SER A 134 -20.47 -10.20 -2.84
N GLN A 135 -19.48 -10.26 -1.95
CA GLN A 135 -19.60 -9.97 -0.52
C GLN A 135 -18.53 -8.96 -0.06
N LEU A 136 -17.70 -8.46 -0.97
CA LEU A 136 -16.55 -7.63 -0.64
C LEU A 136 -17.00 -6.32 0.04
N ALA A 137 -18.00 -5.64 -0.52
CA ALA A 137 -18.51 -4.38 0.02
C ALA A 137 -19.08 -4.56 1.43
N ARG A 138 -19.81 -5.66 1.66
CA ARG A 138 -20.33 -6.00 2.99
C ARG A 138 -19.22 -6.32 3.98
N THR A 139 -18.25 -7.14 3.57
CA THR A 139 -17.10 -7.50 4.41
C THR A 139 -16.29 -6.27 4.81
N VAL A 140 -16.09 -5.34 3.88
CA VAL A 140 -15.45 -4.05 4.16
C VAL A 140 -16.28 -3.25 5.17
N ALA A 141 -17.59 -3.12 4.97
CA ALA A 141 -18.46 -2.39 5.89
C ALA A 141 -18.48 -3.00 7.31
N GLU A 142 -18.39 -4.33 7.43
CA GLU A 142 -18.40 -5.05 8.70
C GLU A 142 -17.07 -4.97 9.45
N ARG A 143 -15.95 -4.94 8.72
CA ARG A 143 -14.59 -5.02 9.28
C ARG A 143 -13.89 -3.66 9.37
N LEU A 144 -14.42 -2.60 8.74
CA LEU A 144 -13.83 -1.27 8.78
C LEU A 144 -13.65 -0.75 10.22
N ASP A 145 -12.40 -0.50 10.60
CA ASP A 145 -12.08 0.25 11.80
C ASP A 145 -12.05 1.74 11.49
N ALA A 146 -13.20 2.40 11.62
CA ALA A 146 -13.34 3.82 11.33
C ALA A 146 -12.47 4.73 12.21
N THR A 147 -11.89 4.23 13.32
CA THR A 147 -10.98 5.02 14.15
C THR A 147 -9.63 5.26 13.48
N THR A 148 -9.25 4.40 12.53
CA THR A 148 -8.01 4.52 11.75
C THR A 148 -8.12 5.53 10.60
N LEU A 149 -9.34 5.96 10.26
CA LEU A 149 -9.57 7.04 9.31
C LEU A 149 -9.26 8.39 9.97
N ASP A 150 -8.76 9.32 9.16
CA ASP A 150 -8.67 10.74 9.52
C ASP A 150 -10.03 11.23 10.03
N ASP A 151 -10.03 12.07 11.07
CA ASP A 151 -11.25 12.56 11.74
C ASP A 151 -12.27 13.15 10.75
N SER A 152 -11.77 13.87 9.73
CA SER A 152 -12.58 14.51 8.67
C SER A 152 -13.19 13.53 7.67
N LEU A 153 -12.78 12.26 7.67
CA LEU A 153 -13.24 11.20 6.76
C LEU A 153 -14.08 10.14 7.47
N ARG A 154 -14.31 10.29 8.77
CA ARG A 154 -15.08 9.30 9.53
C ARG A 154 -16.57 9.39 9.19
N PRO A 155 -17.24 8.25 8.96
CA PRO A 155 -18.68 8.22 8.68
C PRO A 155 -19.52 8.66 9.87
N PHE A 156 -18.99 8.52 11.09
CA PHE A 156 -19.65 8.89 12.33
C PHE A 156 -18.62 9.48 13.31
N PRO A 157 -19.03 10.41 14.18
CA PRO A 157 -18.18 10.83 15.30
C PRO A 157 -17.85 9.62 16.18
N VAL A 158 -16.57 9.43 16.48
CA VAL A 158 -16.12 8.38 17.39
C VAL A 158 -16.50 8.83 18.80
N SER A 159 -17.44 8.13 19.43
CA SER A 159 -17.72 8.36 20.85
C SER A 159 -16.61 7.76 21.70
N ASP A 160 -16.14 8.45 22.74
CA ASP A 160 -15.11 8.00 23.70
C ASP A 160 -15.46 6.73 24.51
N ARG A 161 -16.55 6.03 24.20
CA ARG A 161 -16.98 4.84 24.92
C ARG A 161 -16.36 3.57 24.32
N PRO A 162 -15.57 2.80 25.10
CA PRO A 162 -14.89 1.62 24.62
C PRO A 162 -15.90 0.46 24.49
N ARG A 163 -16.45 0.28 23.28
CA ARG A 163 -17.04 -0.94 22.69
C ARG A 163 -18.05 -0.55 21.59
N ALA A 164 -17.56 -0.05 20.46
CA ALA A 164 -18.37 0.27 19.30
C ALA A 164 -18.74 -0.99 18.49
N ARG A 165 -19.58 -1.88 19.03
CA ARG A 165 -20.27 -2.92 18.24
C ARG A 165 -21.41 -2.36 17.35
N PHE A 166 -21.55 -1.03 17.28
CA PHE A 166 -22.74 -0.29 16.82
C PHE A 166 -22.66 0.31 15.40
N ALA A 167 -21.56 0.13 14.65
CA ALA A 167 -21.45 0.60 13.26
C ALA A 167 -22.18 -0.30 12.24
N ARG A 168 -22.45 -1.57 12.58
CA ARG A 168 -22.95 -2.60 11.66
C ARG A 168 -24.33 -2.33 11.05
N ASN A 169 -25.19 -1.57 11.72
CA ASN A 169 -26.56 -1.29 11.25
C ASN A 169 -26.74 0.10 10.63
N ARG A 170 -25.64 0.83 10.37
CA ARG A 170 -25.71 2.20 9.85
C ARG A 170 -25.14 2.38 8.46
N PHE A 171 -24.69 1.30 7.83
CA PHE A 171 -24.26 1.36 6.45
C PHE A 171 -25.33 0.77 5.53
N THR A 172 -25.58 1.47 4.44
CA THR A 172 -26.25 0.94 3.26
C THR A 172 -25.17 0.39 2.34
N VAL A 173 -25.27 -0.88 1.97
CA VAL A 173 -24.30 -1.56 1.10
C VAL A 173 -24.94 -1.85 -0.25
N ASP A 174 -24.34 -1.32 -1.30
CA ASP A 174 -24.63 -1.64 -2.70
C ASP A 174 -23.49 -2.52 -3.25
N GLU A 175 -23.68 -3.83 -3.17
CA GLU A 175 -22.72 -4.83 -3.66
C GLU A 175 -22.48 -4.70 -5.17
N LYS A 176 -23.48 -4.28 -5.95
CA LYS A 176 -23.36 -4.16 -7.42
C LYS A 176 -22.45 -3.01 -7.82
N ARG A 177 -22.50 -1.92 -7.06
CA ARG A 177 -21.63 -0.74 -7.26
C ARG A 177 -20.39 -0.75 -6.36
N LEU A 178 -20.23 -1.81 -5.56
CA LEU A 178 -19.21 -1.92 -4.51
C LEU A 178 -19.12 -0.65 -3.65
N ARG A 179 -20.29 -0.14 -3.26
CA ARG A 179 -20.43 1.13 -2.55
C ARG A 179 -21.02 0.91 -1.17
N ILE A 180 -20.45 1.59 -0.19
CA ILE A 180 -20.89 1.63 1.20
C ILE A 180 -21.26 3.09 1.48
N SER A 181 -22.43 3.36 2.05
CA SER A 181 -22.84 4.72 2.37
C SER A 181 -23.57 4.78 3.70
N VAL A 182 -23.69 5.97 4.26
CA VAL A 182 -24.59 6.22 5.38
C VAL A 182 -25.99 6.63 4.85
N PRO A 183 -27.08 6.42 5.60
CA PRO A 183 -28.44 6.68 5.13
C PRO A 183 -28.74 8.15 4.79
N ASP A 184 -28.07 9.10 5.43
CA ASP A 184 -28.26 10.54 5.18
C ASP A 184 -27.55 11.04 3.89
N GLY A 185 -26.74 10.18 3.26
CA GLY A 185 -26.05 10.47 2.01
C GLY A 185 -24.87 11.44 2.12
N ASN A 186 -24.49 11.88 3.32
CA ASN A 186 -23.38 12.84 3.49
C ASN A 186 -21.99 12.20 3.37
N TRP A 187 -21.92 10.88 3.46
CA TRP A 187 -20.70 10.10 3.41
C TRP A 187 -20.90 8.84 2.58
N SER A 188 -19.91 8.52 1.75
CA SER A 188 -19.85 7.22 1.09
C SER A 188 -18.43 6.79 0.79
N MET A 189 -18.24 5.49 0.68
CA MET A 189 -17.00 4.82 0.33
C MET A 189 -17.26 3.91 -0.86
N THR A 190 -16.52 4.09 -1.94
CA THR A 190 -16.60 3.24 -3.13
C THR A 190 -15.32 2.42 -3.24
N ILE A 191 -15.45 1.11 -3.41
CA ILE A 191 -14.31 0.22 -3.62
C ILE A 191 -13.88 0.33 -5.09
N LEU A 192 -12.60 0.66 -5.27
CA LEU A 192 -12.01 0.96 -6.57
C LEU A 192 -11.19 -0.20 -7.12
N ALA A 193 -10.51 -0.93 -6.23
CA ALA A 193 -9.68 -2.08 -6.57
C ALA A 193 -9.46 -2.97 -5.34
N SER A 194 -9.10 -4.22 -5.60
CA SER A 194 -8.76 -5.22 -4.58
C SER A 194 -7.47 -5.93 -4.96
N GLY A 195 -6.51 -6.08 -4.05
CA GLY A 195 -5.20 -6.67 -4.35
C GLY A 195 -4.25 -6.63 -3.17
N SER A 196 -3.08 -7.27 -3.25
CA SER A 196 -2.03 -7.07 -2.24
C SER A 196 -1.21 -5.84 -2.58
N PHE A 197 -1.45 -4.74 -1.87
CA PHE A 197 -0.84 -3.43 -2.07
C PHE A 197 0.30 -3.19 -1.08
N SER A 198 0.14 -3.69 0.15
CA SER A 198 1.15 -3.67 1.21
C SER A 198 2.27 -4.68 0.99
N GLY A 199 2.02 -5.71 0.16
CA GLY A 199 2.99 -6.74 -0.21
C GLY A 199 3.10 -7.90 0.79
N ASP A 200 2.21 -7.98 1.77
CA ASP A 200 2.12 -9.07 2.75
C ASP A 200 1.40 -10.32 2.23
N GLY A 201 0.86 -10.28 1.01
CA GLY A 201 0.11 -11.38 0.39
C GLY A 201 -1.37 -11.46 0.83
N LEU A 202 -1.81 -10.60 1.74
CA LEU A 202 -3.22 -10.44 2.09
C LEU A 202 -3.89 -9.47 1.12
N GLU A 203 -5.21 -9.63 0.95
CA GLU A 203 -6.02 -8.70 0.17
C GLU A 203 -6.21 -7.38 0.92
N ASP A 204 -5.70 -6.32 0.32
CA ASP A 204 -5.98 -4.92 0.63
C ASP A 204 -7.08 -4.40 -0.32
N VAL A 205 -7.79 -3.35 0.11
CA VAL A 205 -8.88 -2.75 -0.66
C VAL A 205 -8.64 -1.26 -0.86
N ALA A 206 -8.56 -0.81 -2.10
CA ALA A 206 -8.43 0.60 -2.43
C ALA A 206 -9.81 1.21 -2.52
N VAL A 207 -10.05 2.29 -1.78
CA VAL A 207 -11.36 2.92 -1.69
C VAL A 207 -11.27 4.44 -1.92
N ARG A 208 -12.34 5.01 -2.46
CA ARG A 208 -12.58 6.45 -2.52
C ARG A 208 -13.66 6.80 -1.50
N ILE A 209 -13.31 7.63 -0.53
CA ILE A 209 -14.26 8.22 0.43
C ILE A 209 -14.69 9.58 -0.11
N GLU A 210 -16.00 9.78 -0.17
CA GLU A 210 -16.62 11.04 -0.56
C GLU A 210 -17.42 11.58 0.63
N GLN A 211 -17.10 12.81 1.05
CA GLN A 211 -17.77 13.51 2.15
C GLN A 211 -17.96 14.98 1.79
N GLY A 212 -19.21 15.37 1.50
CA GLY A 212 -19.49 16.67 0.89
C GLY A 212 -18.80 16.83 -0.47
N LYS A 213 -17.93 17.84 -0.61
CA LYS A 213 -17.13 18.08 -1.82
C LYS A 213 -15.76 17.37 -1.79
N ALA A 214 -15.37 16.83 -0.65
CA ALA A 214 -14.06 16.22 -0.46
C ALA A 214 -14.06 14.80 -1.03
N ARG A 215 -12.96 14.44 -1.72
CA ARG A 215 -12.69 13.09 -2.21
C ARG A 215 -11.31 12.66 -1.76
N HIS A 216 -11.25 11.55 -1.03
CA HIS A 216 -10.01 11.04 -0.46
C HIS A 216 -9.83 9.58 -0.85
N TYR A 217 -8.60 9.22 -1.22
CA TYR A 217 -8.23 7.85 -1.55
C TYR A 217 -7.54 7.24 -0.33
N THR A 218 -7.97 6.05 0.06
CA THR A 218 -7.33 5.30 1.13
C THR A 218 -7.23 3.83 0.77
N ILE A 219 -6.27 3.14 1.37
CA ILE A 219 -6.11 1.71 1.26
C ILE A 219 -6.49 1.09 2.60
N LEU A 220 -7.40 0.14 2.57
CA LEU A 220 -7.83 -0.62 3.72
C LEU A 220 -7.00 -1.91 3.79
N THR A 221 -6.19 -2.04 4.84
CA THR A 221 -5.30 -3.18 5.06
C THR A 221 -5.78 -4.03 6.24
N PRO A 222 -5.70 -5.38 6.16
CA PRO A 222 -6.05 -6.26 7.26
C PRO A 222 -5.15 -6.03 8.49
N MET A 223 -5.80 -5.91 9.65
CA MET A 223 -5.12 -5.78 10.94
C MET A 223 -5.11 -7.11 11.71
N PRO A 224 -4.16 -7.34 12.64
CA PRO A 224 -4.09 -8.59 13.43
C PRO A 224 -5.34 -8.91 14.26
N ASN A 225 -6.11 -7.88 14.64
CA ASN A 225 -7.37 -8.02 15.37
C ASN A 225 -8.56 -8.41 14.45
N GLY A 226 -8.31 -8.60 13.16
CA GLY A 226 -9.31 -8.91 12.15
C GLY A 226 -10.06 -7.70 11.58
N SER A 227 -9.83 -6.47 12.01
CA SER A 227 -10.40 -5.29 11.37
C SER A 227 -9.64 -4.90 10.09
N LEU A 228 -10.17 -3.92 9.36
CA LEU A 228 -9.52 -3.24 8.26
C LEU A 228 -9.12 -1.84 8.71
N GLY A 229 -7.82 -1.55 8.69
CA GLY A 229 -7.26 -0.25 9.04
C GLY A 229 -6.98 0.57 7.77
N ALA A 230 -7.23 1.87 7.84
CA ALA A 230 -6.94 2.80 6.77
C ALA A 230 -5.45 3.19 6.77
N VAL A 231 -4.85 3.15 5.58
CA VAL A 231 -3.48 3.60 5.30
C VAL A 231 -3.53 4.53 4.11
N SER A 232 -2.76 5.62 4.15
CA SER A 232 -2.69 6.55 3.03
C SER A 232 -1.91 5.91 1.86
N PRO A 233 -2.35 6.07 0.60
CA PRO A 233 -1.61 5.55 -0.55
C PRO A 233 -0.20 6.15 -0.68
N GLU A 234 0.01 7.39 -0.22
CA GLU A 234 1.33 8.02 -0.12
C GLU A 234 2.27 7.23 0.79
N SER A 235 1.77 6.78 1.95
CA SER A 235 2.58 6.03 2.90
C SER A 235 3.02 4.68 2.35
N LEU A 236 2.15 4.01 1.57
CA LEU A 236 2.50 2.77 0.86
C LEU A 236 3.42 3.02 -0.33
N ALA A 237 3.20 4.11 -1.08
CA ALA A 237 4.09 4.50 -2.16
C ALA A 237 5.53 4.74 -1.67
N LEU A 238 5.70 5.29 -0.45
CA LEU A 238 7.02 5.54 0.14
C LEU A 238 7.73 4.31 0.70
N THR A 239 6.98 3.28 1.10
CA THR A 239 7.53 2.07 1.74
C THR A 239 7.82 0.94 0.75
N SER A 240 7.20 0.96 -0.42
CA SER A 240 7.59 0.08 -1.53
C SER A 240 9.00 0.46 -2.03
N ASN A 241 10.00 -0.39 -1.80
CA ASN A 241 11.40 -0.19 -2.20
C ASN A 241 11.50 0.29 -3.67
N MET A 242 11.76 1.59 -3.85
CA MET A 242 11.81 2.26 -5.15
C MET A 242 13.13 1.98 -5.88
N PRO A 243 13.06 1.48 -7.12
CA PRO A 243 13.92 2.00 -8.17
C PRO A 243 13.02 2.68 -9.21
N VAL A 244 12.74 3.97 -9.03
CA VAL A 244 12.17 4.80 -10.09
C VAL A 244 13.25 5.01 -11.16
N ARG A 245 13.45 4.01 -12.02
CA ARG A 245 14.12 4.24 -13.31
C ARG A 245 13.08 4.79 -14.28
N LEU A 246 12.82 6.09 -14.19
CA LEU A 246 12.29 6.86 -15.30
C LEU A 246 13.37 6.86 -16.37
N ARG A 247 13.26 5.96 -17.34
CA ARG A 247 13.95 6.09 -18.63
C ARG A 247 13.03 6.78 -19.62
#